data_AF-A0A833GE75-F1
#
_entry.id   AF-A0A833GE75-F1
#
_cell.length_a   1.000
_cell.length_b   1.000
_cell.length_c   1.000
_cell.angle_alpha   90.00
_cell.angle_beta   90.00
_cell.angle_gamma   90.00
#
_symmetry.space_group_name_H-M   'P 1'
#
loop_
_entity.id
_entity.type
_entity.pdbx_description
1 polymer ?
#
loop_
_entity_poly.entity_id
_entity_poly.type
_entity_poly.pdbx_seq_one_letter_code
_entity_poly.pdbx_strand_id
1 'polypeptide(L)' 'MTQKFTVRFWGVRGSIPCPGPATARFGGNTACVEVRCGDRLI' A
#
# COMPACT_ATOMS: atom_id res chain seq x y z
N MET A 1 -25.99 5.46 5.32
CA MET A 1 -24.64 5.60 5.91
C MET A 1 -23.64 5.26 4.81
N THR A 2 -22.73 6.15 4.47
CA THR A 2 -21.79 5.92 3.36
C THR A 2 -20.64 5.06 3.85
N GLN A 3 -20.47 3.88 3.26
CA GLN A 3 -19.34 3.00 3.60
C GLN A 3 -18.04 3.66 3.15
N LYS A 4 -17.06 3.76 4.05
CA LYS A 4 -15.76 4.37 3.77
C LYS A 4 -14.94 3.41 2.90
N PHE A 5 -14.50 3.90 1.74
CA PHE A 5 -13.56 3.21 0.87
C PHE A 5 -12.18 3.87 0.97
N THR A 6 -11.15 3.11 1.31
CA THR A 6 -9.77 3.61 1.35
C THR A 6 -8.81 2.62 0.75
N VAL A 7 -7.81 3.14 0.03
CA VAL A 7 -6.69 2.36 -0.51
C VAL A 7 -5.41 2.91 0.10
N ARG A 8 -4.53 2.00 0.53
CA ARG A 8 -3.23 2.37 1.09
C ARG A 8 -2.13 1.65 0.33
N PHE A 9 -1.20 2.42 -0.22
CA PHE A 9 -0.06 1.91 -0.96
C PHE A 9 1.06 1.56 0.00
N TRP A 10 1.42 0.28 0.04
CA TRP A 10 2.55 -0.23 0.82
C TRP A 10 3.84 -0.29 -0.01
N GLY A 11 3.68 -0.47 -1.33
CA GLY A 11 4.76 -0.52 -2.29
C GLY A 11 4.32 0.12 -3.60
N VAL A 12 5.17 0.99 -4.14
CA VAL A 12 4.93 1.75 -5.38
C VAL A 12 6.11 1.62 -6.35
N ARG A 13 7.12 0.83 -6.00
CA ARG A 13 8.23 0.56 -6.91
C ARG A 13 7.80 -0.44 -7.97
N GLY A 14 8.49 -0.40 -9.11
CA GLY A 14 8.34 -1.36 -10.20
C GLY A 14 8.85 -2.75 -9.83
N SER A 15 9.40 -3.46 -10.82
CA SER A 15 9.82 -4.86 -10.69
C SER A 15 10.92 -5.10 -9.65
N ILE A 16 11.79 -4.11 -9.39
CA ILE A 16 12.93 -4.26 -8.48
C ILE A 16 12.65 -3.52 -7.17
N PRO A 17 12.46 -4.22 -6.04
CA PRO A 17 12.32 -3.58 -4.74
C PRO A 17 13.67 -3.00 -4.29
N CYS A 18 13.61 -1.93 -3.52
CA CYS A 18 14.76 -1.36 -2.82
C CYS A 18 14.37 -1.19 -1.35
N PRO A 19 14.40 -2.28 -0.55
CA PRO A 19 13.99 -2.25 0.85
C PRO A 19 15.04 -1.54 1.71
N GLY A 20 14.59 -0.88 2.78
CA GLY A 20 15.47 -0.28 3.78
C GLY A 20 14.92 1.01 4.41
N PRO A 21 15.54 1.49 5.50
CA PRO A 21 15.08 2.69 6.20
C PRO A 21 15.05 3.95 5.32
N ALA A 22 16.03 4.09 4.41
CA ALA A 22 16.12 5.23 3.50
C ALA A 22 14.96 5.31 2.49
N THR A 23 14.27 4.20 2.24
CA THR A 23 13.22 4.07 1.23
C THR A 23 11.84 3.81 1.83
N ALA A 24 11.76 3.61 3.14
CA ALA A 24 10.53 3.28 3.86
C ALA A 24 9.47 4.39 3.77
N ARG A 25 9.87 5.68 3.73
CA ARG A 25 8.93 6.82 3.67
C ARG A 25 8.02 6.79 2.44
N PHE A 26 8.55 6.37 1.30
CA PHE A 26 7.84 6.41 0.02
C PHE A 26 7.53 5.02 -0.55
N GLY A 27 7.98 3.95 0.11
CA GLY A 27 7.76 2.57 -0.30
C GLY A 27 8.97 1.98 -1.04
N GLY A 28 9.66 1.05 -0.38
CA GLY A 28 10.76 0.26 -0.96
C GLY A 28 10.30 -1.03 -1.65
N ASN A 29 9.06 -1.45 -1.41
CA ASN A 29 8.51 -2.70 -1.94
C ASN A 29 7.96 -2.52 -3.37
N THR A 30 7.93 -3.62 -4.10
CA THR A 30 7.14 -3.76 -5.35
C THR A 30 5.66 -3.48 -5.09
N ALA A 31 4.91 -3.16 -6.14
CA ALA A 31 3.48 -2.85 -6.08
C ALA A 31 2.68 -3.73 -5.11
N CYS A 32 2.21 -3.14 -4.02
CA CYS A 32 1.32 -3.78 -3.07
C CYS A 32 0.43 -2.73 -2.38
N VAL A 33 -0.82 -3.10 -2.16
CA VAL A 33 -1.86 -2.22 -1.61
C VAL A 33 -2.70 -2.94 -0.57
N GLU A 34 -3.25 -2.18 0.37
CA GLU A 34 -4.35 -2.59 1.23
C GLU A 34 -5.62 -1.88 0.78
N VAL A 35 -6.73 -2.61 0.71
CA VAL A 35 -8.04 -2.05 0.40
C VAL A 35 -9.00 -2.28 1.56
N ARG A 36 -9.66 -1.22 2.01
CA ARG A 36 -10.73 -1.28 3.02
C ARG A 36 -12.03 -0.78 2.41
N CYS A 37 -13.07 -1.60 2.47
CA CYS A 37 -14.42 -1.30 1.98
C CYS A 37 -15.46 -1.80 2.99
N GLY A 38 -15.98 -0.89 3.83
CA GLY A 38 -16.78 -1.28 4.98
C GLY A 38 -15.99 -2.22 5.90
N ASP A 39 -16.54 -3.39 6.21
CA ASP A 39 -15.90 -4.39 7.06
C ASP A 39 -14.95 -5.33 6.30
N ARG A 40 -14.81 -5.17 4.98
CA ARG A 40 -13.94 -6.00 4.15
C ARG A 40 -12.54 -5.41 4.05
N LEU A 41 -11.53 -6.22 4.38
CA LEU A 41 -10.10 -5.95 4.23
C LEU A 41 -9.48 -6.94 3.24
N ILE A 42 -8.66 -6.42 2.32
CA ILE A 42 -7.83 -7.16 1.35
C ILE A 42 -6.41 -6.61 1.42
#